data_AF-E4X0Y0-F1
#
_entry.id   AF-E4X0Y0-F1
#
_cell.length_a   1.000
_cell.length_b   1.000
_cell.length_c   1.000
_cell.angle_alpha   90.00
_cell.angle_beta   90.00
_cell.angle_gamma   90.00
#
_symmetry.space_group_name_H-M   'P 1'
#
loop_
_entity.id
_entity.type
_entity.pdbx_description
1 polymer ?
#
loop_
_entity_poly.entity_id
_entity_poly.type
_entity_poly.pdbx_seq_one_letter_code
_entity_poly.pdbx_strand_id
1 'polypeptide(L)'
;MNEDQVLPIGHAELGYLDDFSGPKELTLGYEPPMTEIGPDPIKVQFAFKVTDATGKSSPVHTFDLTVKPVDNQPPKLTSRGQEIGAKEGDCTKLSPRKLFELTDPDTRSRDLTGKD
;
A
#
# COMPACT_ATOMS: atom_id res chain seq x y z
N MET A 1 0.03 -20.80 -0.54
CA MET A 1 -0.20 -19.52 -1.26
C MET A 1 -1.60 -19.11 -0.84
N ASN A 2 -1.69 -18.23 0.14
CA ASN A 2 -2.87 -18.08 0.97
C ASN A 2 -3.84 -17.10 0.30
N GLU A 3 -5.11 -17.45 0.28
CA GLU A 3 -6.23 -16.75 -0.38
C GLU A 3 -6.65 -15.44 0.32
N ASP A 4 -5.83 -14.91 1.24
CA ASP A 4 -6.18 -13.76 2.09
C ASP A 4 -5.47 -12.44 1.71
N GLN A 5 -4.87 -12.33 0.53
CA GLN A 5 -4.36 -11.03 0.02
C GLN A 5 -5.35 -10.37 -0.94
N VAL A 6 -6.58 -10.20 -0.47
CA VAL A 6 -7.48 -9.20 -1.06
C VAL A 6 -6.99 -7.85 -0.56
N LEU A 7 -6.37 -7.05 -1.44
CA LEU A 7 -6.07 -5.66 -1.14
C LEU A 7 -7.41 -5.00 -0.75
N PRO A 8 -7.57 -4.44 0.47
CA PRO A 8 -8.83 -3.87 0.92
C PRO A 8 -8.96 -2.51 0.26
N ILE A 9 -9.26 -2.50 -1.03
CA ILE A 9 -9.44 -1.27 -1.77
C ILE A 9 -10.93 -1.04 -1.94
N GLY A 10 -11.51 -0.44 -0.90
CA GLY A 10 -12.85 0.15 -0.92
C GLY A 10 -13.99 -0.86 -0.98
N HIS A 11 -14.79 -0.94 0.08
CA HIS A 11 -16.14 -1.47 -0.05
C HIS A 11 -16.95 -0.43 -0.84
N ALA A 12 -17.06 -0.62 -2.16
CA ALA A 12 -18.06 0.10 -2.94
C ALA A 12 -19.40 -0.59 -2.70
N GLU A 13 -20.24 -0.02 -1.83
CA GLU A 13 -21.61 -0.46 -1.70
C GLU A 13 -22.31 -0.10 -3.02
N LEU A 14 -22.59 -1.12 -3.86
CA LEU A 14 -23.38 -0.95 -5.07
C LEU A 14 -24.83 -0.64 -4.65
N GLY A 15 -25.08 0.62 -4.31
CA GLY A 15 -26.42 1.12 -4.04
C GLY A 15 -27.24 1.06 -5.33
N TYR A 16 -28.37 0.35 -5.28
CA TYR A 16 -29.40 0.50 -6.29
C TYR A 16 -30.12 1.83 -6.00
N LEU A 17 -29.88 2.85 -6.82
CA LEU A 17 -30.59 4.13 -6.70
C LEU A 17 -31.92 4.01 -7.46
N ASP A 18 -32.96 3.53 -6.77
CA ASP A 18 -34.30 3.32 -7.35
C ASP A 18 -35.14 4.61 -7.49
N ASP A 19 -34.69 5.72 -6.91
CA ASP A 19 -35.39 7.01 -6.95
C ASP A 19 -34.48 8.09 -7.52
N PHE A 20 -34.79 8.58 -8.72
CA PHE A 20 -34.11 9.68 -9.42
C PHE A 20 -34.72 11.05 -9.15
N SER A 21 -35.61 11.19 -8.15
CA SER A 21 -36.08 12.50 -7.75
C SER A 21 -34.96 13.28 -7.02
N GLY A 22 -34.40 14.27 -7.72
CA GLY A 22 -33.33 15.14 -7.21
C GLY A 22 -31.90 14.61 -7.45
N PRO A 23 -30.87 15.44 -7.18
CA PRO A 23 -29.48 15.00 -7.24
C PRO A 23 -29.25 13.88 -6.20
N LYS A 24 -28.73 12.74 -6.66
CA LYS A 24 -28.34 11.63 -5.78
C LYS A 24 -26.82 11.64 -5.63
N GLU A 25 -26.36 11.53 -4.41
CA GLU A 25 -24.93 11.48 -4.09
C GLU A 25 -24.51 10.01 -3.89
N LEU A 26 -23.43 9.60 -4.55
CA LEU A 26 -22.76 8.33 -4.30
C LEU A 26 -21.57 8.59 -3.37
N THR A 27 -21.56 7.96 -2.21
CA THR A 27 -20.46 8.08 -1.25
C THR A 27 -19.48 6.93 -1.46
N LEU A 28 -18.21 7.26 -1.68
CA LEU A 28 -17.12 6.29 -1.70
C LEU A 28 -16.45 6.26 -0.32
N GLY A 29 -16.51 5.10 0.36
CA GLY A 29 -15.76 4.85 1.58
C GLY A 29 -14.36 4.32 1.28
N TYR A 30 -13.35 4.87 1.93
CA TYR A 30 -11.99 4.33 1.92
C TYR A 30 -11.59 3.94 3.35
N GLU A 31 -11.26 2.67 3.55
CA GLU A 31 -10.62 2.17 4.75
C GLU A 31 -9.16 1.84 4.41
N PRO A 32 -8.18 2.51 5.05
CA PRO A 32 -6.79 2.19 4.80
C PRO A 32 -6.47 0.76 5.28
N PRO A 33 -5.59 0.03 4.57
CA PRO A 33 -5.15 -1.28 5.02
C PRO A 33 -4.43 -1.19 6.37
N MET A 34 -4.54 -2.25 7.18
CA MET A 34 -3.78 -2.36 8.43
C MET A 34 -2.27 -2.58 8.21
N THR A 35 -1.87 -2.87 6.97
CA THR A 35 -0.47 -3.03 6.55
C THR A 35 -0.07 -1.84 5.70
N GLU A 36 1.18 -1.41 5.85
CA GLU A 36 1.72 -0.26 5.12
C GLU A 36 1.68 -0.47 3.60
N ILE A 37 1.32 0.58 2.86
CA ILE A 37 1.19 0.52 1.39
C ILE A 37 2.52 0.67 0.66
N GLY A 38 3.56 1.03 1.40
CA GLY A 38 4.91 1.18 0.91
C GLY A 38 5.18 2.55 0.31
N PRO A 39 6.34 2.74 -0.35
CA PRO A 39 6.78 4.04 -0.84
C PRO A 39 6.06 4.53 -2.11
N ASP A 40 5.26 3.68 -2.75
CA ASP A 40 4.70 3.93 -4.08
C ASP A 40 3.18 4.17 -4.02
N PRO A 41 2.63 5.14 -4.77
CA PRO A 41 1.19 5.36 -4.84
C PRO A 41 0.43 4.15 -5.38
N ILE A 42 -0.70 3.85 -4.75
CA ILE A 42 -1.64 2.82 -5.21
C ILE A 42 -2.68 3.50 -6.11
N LYS A 43 -2.90 2.93 -7.29
CA LYS A 43 -3.96 3.35 -8.22
C LYS A 43 -5.11 2.37 -8.16
N VAL A 44 -6.31 2.93 -8.12
CA VAL A 44 -7.57 2.20 -8.04
C VAL A 44 -8.48 2.75 -9.12
N GLN A 45 -9.14 1.87 -9.85
CA GLN A 45 -10.14 2.25 -10.84
C GLN A 45 -11.41 1.45 -10.58
N PHE A 46 -12.55 2.13 -10.62
CA PHE A 46 -13.84 1.47 -10.62
C PHE A 46 -14.69 1.93 -11.79
N ALA A 47 -15.51 1.01 -12.29
CA ALA A 47 -16.40 1.22 -13.42
C ALA A 47 -17.85 1.24 -12.96
N PHE A 48 -18.64 2.18 -13.47
CA PHE A 48 -20.06 2.32 -13.14
C PHE A 48 -20.89 2.63 -14.39
N LYS A 49 -22.20 2.36 -14.31
CA LYS A 49 -23.19 2.76 -15.31
C LYS A 49 -24.45 3.22 -14.60
N VAL A 50 -25.17 4.15 -15.21
CA VAL A 50 -26.45 4.65 -14.68
C VAL A 50 -27.58 4.01 -15.47
N THR A 51 -28.60 3.47 -14.80
CA THR A 51 -29.78 2.89 -15.47
C THR A 51 -31.01 3.66 -15.04
N ASP A 52 -31.80 4.16 -15.99
CA ASP A 52 -33.03 4.87 -15.68
C ASP A 52 -34.17 3.93 -15.27
N ALA A 53 -35.29 4.50 -14.80
CA ALA A 53 -36.47 3.75 -14.39
C ALA A 53 -37.15 2.96 -15.53
N THR A 54 -36.80 3.23 -16.79
CA THR A 54 -37.29 2.48 -17.96
C THR A 54 -36.38 1.31 -18.33
N GLY A 55 -35.27 1.12 -17.60
CA GLY A 55 -34.30 0.06 -17.82
C GLY A 55 -33.22 0.40 -18.83
N LYS A 56 -33.12 1.65 -19.28
CA LYS A 56 -32.07 2.08 -20.24
C LYS A 56 -30.82 2.50 -19.49
N SER A 57 -29.68 1.90 -19.85
CA SER A 57 -28.38 2.22 -19.23
C SER A 57 -27.55 3.22 -20.05
N SER A 58 -26.74 4.03 -19.36
CA SER A 58 -25.63 4.81 -19.92
C SER A 58 -24.50 3.89 -20.42
N PRO A 59 -23.55 4.42 -21.20
CA PRO A 59 -22.24 3.79 -21.36
C PRO A 59 -21.57 3.55 -20.00
N VAL A 60 -20.59 2.64 -19.98
CA VAL A 60 -19.75 2.44 -18.80
C VAL A 60 -18.83 3.65 -18.64
N HIS A 61 -18.76 4.17 -17.43
CA HIS A 61 -17.88 5.23 -17.00
C HIS A 61 -16.85 4.69 -16.01
N THR A 62 -15.66 5.30 -15.97
CA THR A 62 -14.58 4.93 -15.05
C THR A 62 -14.20 6.11 -14.18
N PHE A 63 -13.86 5.82 -12.93
CA PHE A 63 -13.31 6.80 -11.98
C PHE A 63 -11.97 6.28 -11.44
N ASP A 64 -10.95 7.13 -11.50
CA ASP A 64 -9.60 6.83 -11.03
C ASP A 64 -9.34 7.49 -9.68
N LEU A 65 -8.92 6.68 -8.71
CA LEU A 65 -8.48 7.11 -7.39
C LEU A 65 -6.99 6.79 -7.22
N THR A 66 -6.21 7.77 -6.76
CA THR A 66 -4.80 7.57 -6.40
C THR A 66 -4.63 7.77 -4.91
N VAL A 67 -4.25 6.70 -4.21
CA VAL A 67 -3.88 6.74 -2.80
C VAL A 67 -2.39 7.05 -2.71
N LYS A 68 -2.04 8.16 -2.07
CA LYS A 68 -0.65 8.56 -1.86
C LYS A 68 -0.11 7.91 -0.57
N PRO A 69 1.14 7.43 -0.57
CA PRO A 69 1.77 6.90 0.63
C PRO A 69 2.05 8.02 1.63
N VAL A 70 2.14 7.63 2.90
CA VAL A 70 2.45 8.52 4.02
C VAL A 70 3.60 7.91 4.79
N ASP A 71 4.66 8.69 5.01
CA ASP A 71 5.82 8.32 5.84
C ASP A 71 5.41 8.27 7.32
N ASN A 72 5.00 7.09 7.79
CA ASN A 72 4.37 6.92 9.10
C ASN A 72 5.09 5.90 10.01
N GLN A 73 6.02 5.12 9.47
CA GLN A 73 6.85 4.18 10.19
C GLN A 73 8.29 4.69 10.28
N PRO A 74 8.93 4.60 11.45
CA PRO A 74 10.36 4.87 11.54
C PRO A 74 11.19 3.74 10.90
N PRO A 75 12.41 4.04 10.44
CA PRO A 75 13.34 3.03 9.95
C PRO A 75 13.76 2.09 11.09
N LYS A 76 14.05 0.84 10.73
CA LYS A 76 14.42 -0.25 11.66
C LYS A 76 15.77 -0.83 11.30
N LEU A 77 16.67 -0.91 12.29
CA LEU A 77 17.94 -1.60 12.18
C LEU A 77 17.83 -2.98 12.82
N THR A 78 18.10 -4.04 12.05
CA THR A 78 18.02 -5.43 12.51
C THR A 78 19.37 -6.13 12.29
N SER A 79 19.77 -7.00 13.22
CA SER A 79 20.96 -7.82 13.05
C SER A 79 20.66 -8.98 12.11
N ARG A 80 21.58 -9.29 11.19
CA ARG A 80 21.49 -10.45 10.29
C ARG A 80 21.81 -11.77 11.02
N GLY A 81 22.14 -11.74 12.30
CA GLY A 81 22.43 -12.93 13.10
C GLY A 81 23.73 -13.64 12.71
N GLN A 82 24.66 -12.92 12.06
CA GLN A 82 25.92 -13.50 11.62
C GLN A 82 26.85 -13.76 12.80
N GLU A 83 27.30 -15.01 12.93
CA GLU A 83 28.34 -15.38 13.89
C GLU A 83 29.70 -14.83 13.43
N ILE A 84 30.38 -14.11 14.32
CA ILE A 84 31.68 -13.50 14.05
C ILE A 84 32.74 -14.31 14.79
N GLY A 85 33.58 -15.02 14.02
CA GLY A 85 34.75 -15.71 14.53
C GLY A 85 36.04 -15.07 14.01
N ALA A 86 37.09 -15.14 14.83
CA ALA A 86 38.47 -14.90 14.44
C ALA A 86 39.36 -15.93 15.14
N LYS A 87 40.47 -16.33 14.50
CA LYS A 87 41.49 -17.13 15.17
C LYS A 87 42.30 -16.26 16.13
N GLU A 88 42.94 -16.86 17.12
CA GLU A 88 43.85 -16.13 18.00
C GLU A 88 44.98 -15.48 17.18
N GLY A 89 45.22 -14.18 17.41
CA GLY A 89 46.17 -13.38 16.64
C GLY A 89 45.68 -12.90 15.27
N ASP A 90 44.43 -13.20 14.88
CA ASP A 90 43.82 -12.79 13.62
C ASP A 90 42.96 -11.51 13.78
N CYS A 91 42.64 -10.87 12.66
CA CYS A 91 41.77 -9.69 12.60
C CYS A 91 40.69 -9.86 11.53
N THR A 92 39.44 -9.96 11.95
CA THR A 92 38.29 -10.06 11.04
C THR A 92 37.71 -8.68 10.76
N LYS A 93 37.65 -8.30 9.48
CA LYS A 93 37.03 -7.03 9.06
C LYS A 93 35.51 -7.10 9.19
N LEU A 94 34.96 -6.29 10.10
CA LEU A 94 33.53 -6.11 10.24
C LEU A 94 33.03 -5.06 9.24
N SER A 95 31.85 -5.31 8.69
CA SER A 95 31.17 -4.37 7.79
C SER A 95 29.75 -4.22 8.28
N PRO A 96 29.28 -3.02 8.67
CA PRO A 96 27.93 -2.83 9.17
C PRO A 96 26.86 -3.37 8.22
N ARG A 97 27.04 -3.18 6.91
CA ARG A 97 26.14 -3.73 5.87
C ARG A 97 26.05 -5.26 5.82
N LYS A 98 27.07 -5.96 6.32
CA LYS A 98 27.09 -7.44 6.42
C LYS A 98 26.45 -7.93 7.71
N LEU A 99 26.52 -7.13 8.78
CA LEU A 99 26.05 -7.50 10.11
C LEU A 99 24.62 -7.03 10.38
N PHE A 100 24.21 -5.93 9.76
CA PHE A 100 22.95 -5.28 9.99
C PHE A 100 22.20 -5.02 8.69
N GLU A 101 20.89 -4.90 8.83
CA GLU A 101 19.93 -4.57 7.79
C GLU A 101 19.11 -3.37 8.24
N LEU A 102 19.06 -2.34 7.39
CA LEU A 102 18.24 -1.15 7.59
C LEU A 102 17.02 -1.27 6.68
N THR A 103 15.83 -1.32 7.27
CA THR A 103 14.55 -1.42 6.55
C THR A 103 13.62 -0.31 6.96
N ASP A 104 12.83 0.16 6.02
CA ASP A 104 11.79 1.14 6.27
C ASP A 104 10.64 0.82 5.30
N PRO A 105 9.42 0.58 5.79
CA PRO A 105 8.29 0.28 4.91
C PRO A 105 7.94 1.42 3.96
N ASP A 106 8.11 2.68 4.40
CA ASP A 106 7.68 3.89 3.67
C ASP A 106 8.76 4.44 2.75
N THR A 107 10.01 4.01 2.95
CA THR A 107 11.17 4.53 2.22
C THR A 107 11.85 3.43 1.41
N ARG A 108 12.08 3.70 0.11
CA ARG A 108 12.81 2.77 -0.76
C ARG A 108 14.22 2.52 -0.23
N SER A 109 14.71 1.30 -0.33
CA SER A 109 16.02 0.91 0.22
C SER A 109 17.21 1.73 -0.30
N ARG A 110 17.12 2.30 -1.51
CA ARG A 110 18.16 3.18 -2.08
C ARG A 110 18.17 4.59 -1.48
N ASP A 111 17.05 5.01 -0.93
CA ASP A 111 16.83 6.33 -0.35
C ASP A 111 17.06 6.30 1.18
N LEU A 112 17.24 5.10 1.74
CA LEU A 112 17.72 4.88 3.11
C LEU A 112 19.21 5.22 3.21
N THR A 113 19.50 6.38 3.77
CA THR A 113 20.87 6.81 4.05
C THR A 113 21.16 6.70 5.55
N GLY A 114 22.23 5.99 5.91
CA GLY A 114 22.87 6.20 7.20
C GLY A 114 23.61 7.54 7.11
N LYS A 115 23.35 8.48 8.01
CA LYS A 115 24.30 9.57 8.23
C LYS A 115 25.54 8.95 8.87
N ASP A 116 26.62 8.87 8.09
CA ASP A 116 27.97 8.55 8.58
C ASP A 116 28.48 9.66 9.52
#